data_AF-A0A2G6GHY2-F1
#
_entry.id   AF-A0A2G6GHY2-F1
#
_cell.length_a   1.000
_cell.length_b   1.000
_cell.length_c   1.000
_cell.angle_alpha   90.00
_cell.angle_beta   90.00
_cell.angle_gamma   90.00
#
_symmetry.space_group_name_H-M   'P 1'
#
loop_
_entity.id
_entity.type
_entity.pdbx_description
1 polymer ?
#
loop_
_entity_poly.entity_id
_entity_poly.type
_entity_poly.pdbx_seq_one_letter_code
_entity_poly.pdbx_strand_id
1 'polypeptide(L)'
;MSRIVNVNDPTKIRNQNRRSIAEILRRLSQKASIDAEAKDMTATLVYLLREIDEGVEKSAAAWEKRDYWLKAERFLREWEWAKETAVNVEDVIRHDAWDLLPELLAGLFPRFADIQLKKMTRKAALWQGNYNRLLAEEPGELPW
;
A
#
# COMPACT_ATOMS: atom_id res chain seq x y z
N MET A 1 -11.49 22.07 -28.67
CA MET A 1 -11.13 20.64 -28.74
C MET A 1 -10.32 20.29 -27.50
N SER A 2 -10.76 19.23 -26.82
CA SER A 2 -10.51 18.93 -25.41
C SER A 2 -9.03 18.78 -25.05
N ARG A 3 -8.62 19.34 -23.91
CA ARG A 3 -7.31 19.11 -23.30
C ARG A 3 -7.33 17.71 -22.69
N ILE A 4 -6.98 16.70 -23.47
CA ILE A 4 -6.69 15.37 -22.94
C ILE A 4 -5.35 15.49 -22.21
N VAL A 5 -5.41 15.67 -20.88
CA VAL A 5 -4.27 15.38 -20.00
C VAL A 5 -4.45 13.95 -19.54
N ASN A 6 -3.78 13.04 -20.24
CA ASN A 6 -3.51 11.68 -19.78
C ASN A 6 -2.06 11.75 -19.21
N VAL A 7 -1.62 11.04 -18.18
CA VAL A 7 -1.95 9.71 -17.62
C VAL A 7 -1.35 9.72 -16.18
N ASN A 8 -2.05 9.24 -15.14
CA ASN A 8 -1.53 9.00 -13.77
C ASN A 8 -1.28 10.22 -12.85
N ASP A 9 -2.35 10.86 -12.35
CA ASP A 9 -2.27 11.76 -11.18
C ASP A 9 -1.88 10.96 -9.91
N PRO A 10 -0.74 11.25 -9.26
CA PRO A 10 -0.29 10.55 -8.05
C PRO A 10 -1.34 10.54 -6.94
N THR A 11 -2.15 11.60 -6.82
CA THR A 11 -3.24 11.68 -5.83
C THR A 11 -4.36 10.71 -6.17
N LYS A 12 -4.72 10.59 -7.45
CA LYS A 12 -5.75 9.67 -7.91
C LYS A 12 -5.32 8.21 -7.71
N ILE A 13 -4.08 7.88 -8.06
CA ILE A 13 -3.49 6.54 -7.84
C ILE A 13 -3.47 6.23 -6.35
N ARG A 14 -2.92 7.13 -5.52
CA ARG A 14 -2.90 6.95 -4.05
C ARG A 14 -4.30 6.68 -3.51
N ASN A 15 -5.32 7.44 -3.90
CA ASN A 15 -6.70 7.21 -3.45
C ASN A 15 -7.27 5.86 -3.94
N GLN A 16 -6.95 5.42 -5.15
CA GLN A 16 -7.34 4.10 -5.64
C GLN A 16 -6.65 2.97 -4.87
N ASN A 17 -5.37 3.12 -4.56
CA ASN A 17 -4.59 2.17 -3.77
C ASN A 17 -5.09 2.10 -2.35
N ARG A 18 -5.36 3.25 -1.71
CA ARG A 18 -5.95 3.31 -0.39
C ARG A 18 -7.28 2.55 -0.32
N ARG A 19 -8.14 2.70 -1.34
CA ARG A 19 -9.37 1.92 -1.43
C ARG A 19 -9.10 0.42 -1.59
N SER A 20 -8.16 0.04 -2.46
CA SER A 20 -7.77 -1.36 -2.66
C SER A 20 -7.25 -1.99 -1.36
N ILE A 21 -6.40 -1.28 -0.62
CA ILE A 21 -5.89 -1.68 0.69
C ILE A 21 -7.05 -1.90 1.65
N ALA A 22 -7.98 -0.93 1.80
CA ALA A 22 -9.12 -1.09 2.69
C ALA A 22 -9.99 -2.32 2.34
N GLU A 23 -10.20 -2.60 1.04
CA GLU A 23 -10.92 -3.80 0.61
C GLU A 23 -10.16 -5.10 0.94
N ILE A 24 -8.84 -5.11 0.76
CA ILE A 24 -7.98 -6.25 1.12
C ILE A 24 -7.97 -6.47 2.64
N LEU A 25 -7.79 -5.42 3.43
CA LEU A 25 -7.81 -5.49 4.90
C LEU A 25 -9.10 -6.11 5.41
N ARG A 26 -10.25 -5.69 4.87
CA ARG A 26 -11.54 -6.25 5.25
C ARG A 26 -11.76 -7.68 4.79
N ARG A 27 -11.15 -8.11 3.67
CA ARG A 27 -11.17 -9.52 3.24
C ARG A 27 -10.29 -10.38 4.14
N LEU A 28 -9.09 -9.91 4.46
CA LEU A 28 -8.16 -10.60 5.36
C LEU A 28 -8.76 -10.78 6.76
N SER A 29 -9.41 -9.75 7.32
CA SER A 29 -10.06 -9.86 8.64
C SER A 29 -11.23 -10.84 8.69
N GLN A 30 -11.76 -11.25 7.53
CA GLN A 30 -12.85 -12.22 7.44
C GLN A 30 -12.37 -13.66 7.23
N LYS A 31 -11.07 -13.85 6.94
CA LYS A 31 -10.50 -15.20 6.79
C LYS A 31 -10.20 -15.78 8.17
N ALA A 32 -10.53 -17.06 8.34
CA ALA A 32 -10.25 -17.80 9.58
C ALA A 32 -8.79 -18.26 9.70
N SER A 33 -8.05 -18.31 8.58
CA SER A 33 -6.66 -18.74 8.52
C SER A 33 -5.91 -18.04 7.38
N ILE A 34 -4.59 -18.04 7.46
CA ILE A 34 -3.69 -17.52 6.41
C ILE A 34 -3.50 -18.62 5.35
N ASP A 35 -4.43 -18.67 4.39
CA ASP A 35 -4.34 -19.54 3.22
C ASP A 35 -3.50 -18.92 2.09
N ALA A 36 -3.30 -19.66 1.00
CA ALA A 36 -2.53 -19.18 -0.16
C ALA A 36 -3.07 -17.85 -0.72
N GLU A 37 -4.39 -17.68 -0.73
CA GLU A 37 -5.02 -16.44 -1.17
C GLU A 37 -4.72 -15.28 -0.20
N ALA A 38 -4.73 -15.53 1.11
CA ALA A 38 -4.32 -14.55 2.11
C ALA A 38 -2.86 -14.12 1.91
N LYS A 39 -1.95 -15.07 1.63
CA LYS A 39 -0.55 -14.75 1.32
C LYS A 39 -0.42 -13.84 0.10
N ASP A 40 -1.16 -14.13 -0.97
CA ASP A 40 -1.25 -13.29 -2.17
C ASP A 40 -1.82 -11.90 -1.87
N MET A 41 -2.91 -11.81 -1.08
CA MET A 41 -3.49 -10.55 -0.63
C MET A 41 -2.49 -9.72 0.19
N THR A 42 -1.76 -10.35 1.12
CA THR A 42 -0.75 -9.67 1.95
C THR A 42 0.42 -9.18 1.10
N ALA A 43 0.91 -9.98 0.15
CA ALA A 43 1.91 -9.51 -0.82
C ALA A 43 1.41 -8.33 -1.66
N THR A 44 0.11 -8.30 -1.97
CA THR A 44 -0.51 -7.18 -2.68
C THR A 44 -0.55 -5.91 -1.84
N LEU A 45 -0.71 -6.02 -0.51
CA LEU A 45 -0.59 -4.86 0.38
C LEU A 45 0.79 -4.22 0.26
N VAL A 46 1.87 -5.01 0.22
CA VAL A 46 3.24 -4.52 0.05
C VAL A 46 3.35 -3.65 -1.21
N TYR A 47 2.92 -4.17 -2.37
CA TYR A 47 2.98 -3.41 -3.63
C TYR A 47 2.14 -2.13 -3.59
N LEU A 48 0.93 -2.19 -3.04
CA LEU A 48 0.07 -1.01 -2.94
C LEU A 48 0.65 0.07 -2.02
N LEU A 49 1.30 -0.34 -0.92
CA LEU A 49 1.98 0.58 0.00
C LEU A 49 3.23 1.21 -0.62
N ARG A 50 4.05 0.42 -1.33
CA ARG A 50 5.19 0.92 -2.11
C ARG A 50 4.75 1.93 -3.18
N GLU A 51 3.68 1.65 -3.91
CA GLU A 51 3.18 2.56 -4.94
C GLU A 51 2.60 3.86 -4.33
N ILE A 52 2.03 3.79 -3.11
CA ILE A 52 1.64 4.99 -2.35
C ILE A 52 2.87 5.83 -2.02
N ASP A 53 3.93 5.21 -1.49
CA ASP A 53 5.17 5.88 -1.10
C ASP A 53 5.83 6.57 -2.31
N GLU A 54 6.02 5.85 -3.42
CA GLU A 54 6.51 6.43 -4.67
C GLU A 54 5.66 7.62 -5.15
N GLY A 55 4.33 7.51 -5.02
CA GLY A 55 3.40 8.58 -5.39
C GLY A 55 3.52 9.81 -4.49
N VAL A 56 3.85 9.60 -3.21
CA VAL A 56 4.09 10.66 -2.22
C VAL A 56 5.40 11.37 -2.56
N GLU A 57 6.49 10.64 -2.78
CA GLU A 57 7.79 11.20 -3.17
C GLU A 57 7.69 12.04 -4.46
N LYS A 58 7.01 11.52 -5.49
CA LYS A 58 6.77 12.26 -6.74
C LYS A 58 6.01 13.57 -6.52
N SER A 59 5.05 13.56 -5.58
CA SER A 59 4.26 14.76 -5.23
C SER A 59 5.10 15.77 -4.44
N ALA A 60 5.91 15.31 -3.49
CA ALA A 60 6.83 16.13 -2.71
C ALA A 60 7.86 16.80 -3.62
N ALA A 61 8.53 16.04 -4.48
CA ALA A 61 9.51 16.56 -5.44
C ALA A 61 8.90 17.62 -6.39
N ALA A 62 7.62 17.49 -6.76
CA ALA A 62 6.92 18.49 -7.56
C ALA A 62 6.66 19.80 -6.80
N TRP A 63 6.49 19.75 -5.48
CA TRP A 63 6.35 20.93 -4.62
C TRP A 63 7.69 21.59 -4.31
N GLU A 64 8.74 20.80 -4.13
CA GLU A 64 10.12 21.27 -3.99
C GLU A 64 10.58 22.09 -5.20
N LYS A 65 10.30 21.61 -6.42
CA LYS A 65 10.56 22.35 -7.66
C LYS A 65 9.81 23.70 -7.77
N ARG A 66 8.85 23.95 -6.89
CA ARG A 66 8.07 25.20 -6.78
C ARG A 66 8.38 25.98 -5.50
N ASP A 67 9.49 25.65 -4.85
CA ASP A 67 9.95 26.25 -3.59
C ASP A 67 9.01 26.04 -2.39
N TYR A 68 8.14 25.02 -2.42
CA TYR A 68 7.25 24.67 -1.32
C TYR A 68 7.83 23.60 -0.39
N TRP A 69 9.08 23.82 0.07
CA TRP A 69 9.86 22.88 0.87
C TRP A 69 9.16 22.42 2.15
N LEU A 70 8.66 23.36 2.96
CA LEU A 70 7.94 23.03 4.21
C LEU A 70 6.66 22.21 3.97
N LYS A 71 6.02 22.40 2.82
CA LYS A 71 4.82 21.65 2.44
C LYS A 71 5.19 20.22 2.03
N ALA A 72 6.27 20.06 1.27
CA ALA A 72 6.80 18.77 0.87
C ALA A 72 7.23 17.95 2.08
N GLU A 73 8.00 18.53 3.00
CA GLU A 73 8.47 17.85 4.21
C GLU A 73 7.31 17.38 5.12
N ARG A 74 6.34 18.27 5.38
CA ARG A 74 5.15 17.90 6.18
C ARG A 74 4.38 16.74 5.56
N PHE A 75 4.31 16.71 4.24
CA PHE A 75 3.59 15.67 3.51
C PHE A 75 4.36 14.35 3.47
N LEU A 76 5.68 14.37 3.32
CA LEU A 76 6.51 13.18 3.47
C LEU A 76 6.33 12.57 4.87
N ARG A 77 6.41 13.40 5.93
CA ARG A 77 6.22 12.95 7.32
C ARG A 77 4.82 12.38 7.58
N GLU A 78 3.79 12.95 6.97
CA GLU A 78 2.42 12.42 7.07
C GLU A 78 2.30 10.99 6.50
N TRP A 79 3.12 10.66 5.50
CA TRP A 79 3.06 9.42 4.73
C TRP A 79 4.20 8.44 4.99
N GLU A 80 5.17 8.79 5.82
CA GLU A 80 6.35 7.97 6.19
C GLU A 80 5.99 6.54 6.60
N TRP A 81 4.88 6.40 7.34
CA TRP A 81 4.33 5.11 7.76
C TRP A 81 4.06 4.14 6.60
N ALA A 82 3.77 4.63 5.39
CA ALA A 82 3.44 3.77 4.26
C ALA A 82 4.65 2.93 3.83
N LYS A 83 5.83 3.56 3.77
CA LYS A 83 7.11 2.90 3.51
C LYS A 83 7.44 1.89 4.61
N GLU A 84 7.39 2.33 5.86
CA GLU A 84 7.68 1.50 7.03
C GLU A 84 6.76 0.28 7.08
N THR A 85 5.46 0.47 6.86
CA THR A 85 4.47 -0.63 6.85
C THR A 85 4.73 -1.59 5.69
N ALA A 86 5.12 -1.09 4.51
CA ALA A 86 5.43 -1.96 3.37
C ALA A 86 6.58 -2.91 3.72
N VAL A 87 7.64 -2.40 4.35
CA VAL A 87 8.78 -3.20 4.79
C VAL A 87 8.38 -4.19 5.87
N ASN A 88 7.65 -3.76 6.91
CA ASN A 88 7.23 -4.65 7.99
C ASN A 88 6.34 -5.81 7.49
N VAL A 89 5.44 -5.53 6.55
CA VAL A 89 4.58 -6.57 5.95
C VAL A 89 5.39 -7.50 5.05
N GLU A 90 6.36 -6.98 4.29
CA GLU A 90 7.26 -7.80 3.49
C GLU A 90 8.14 -8.71 4.36
N ASP A 91 8.65 -8.20 5.47
CA ASP A 91 9.47 -8.94 6.42
C ASP A 91 8.70 -10.16 6.98
N VAL A 92 7.45 -9.95 7.40
CA VAL A 92 6.54 -11.03 7.80
C VAL A 92 6.36 -12.09 6.71
N ILE A 93 6.22 -11.67 5.45
CA ILE A 93 6.10 -12.59 4.32
C ILE A 93 7.38 -13.40 4.11
N ARG A 94 8.54 -12.75 4.09
CA ARG A 94 9.82 -13.38 3.76
C ARG A 94 10.34 -14.28 4.88
N HIS A 95 10.04 -13.95 6.13
CA HIS A 95 10.42 -14.72 7.30
C HIS A 95 9.36 -15.74 7.74
N ASP A 96 8.27 -15.89 6.98
CA ASP A 96 7.15 -16.80 7.28
C ASP A 96 6.52 -16.53 8.68
N ALA A 97 6.66 -15.29 9.20
CA ALA A 97 6.24 -14.86 10.53
C ALA A 97 4.76 -14.44 10.57
N TRP A 98 3.89 -15.31 10.05
CA TRP A 98 2.46 -15.01 9.84
C TRP A 98 1.66 -14.79 11.14
N ASP A 99 2.19 -15.23 12.27
CA ASP A 99 1.67 -14.97 13.60
C ASP A 99 1.69 -13.48 13.97
N LEU A 100 2.60 -12.70 13.39
CA LEU A 100 2.70 -11.25 13.58
C LEU A 100 1.76 -10.45 12.65
N LEU A 101 1.26 -11.07 11.58
CA LEU A 101 0.42 -10.38 10.59
C LEU A 101 -0.84 -9.76 11.21
N PRO A 102 -1.63 -10.44 12.08
CA PRO A 102 -2.83 -9.85 12.66
C PRO A 102 -2.57 -8.55 13.43
N GLU A 103 -1.46 -8.46 14.16
CA GLU A 103 -1.07 -7.26 14.90
C GLU A 103 -0.71 -6.11 13.95
N LEU A 104 0.07 -6.39 12.89
CA LEU A 104 0.38 -5.41 11.85
C LEU A 104 -0.90 -4.89 11.16
N LEU A 105 -1.83 -5.79 10.82
CA LEU A 105 -3.11 -5.40 10.21
C LEU A 105 -3.95 -4.55 11.17
N ALA A 106 -3.98 -4.90 12.47
CA ALA A 106 -4.66 -4.13 13.52
C ALA A 106 -4.15 -2.68 13.59
N GLY A 107 -2.83 -2.49 13.54
CA GLY A 107 -2.20 -1.16 13.49
C GLY A 107 -2.52 -0.38 12.21
N LEU A 108 -2.78 -1.09 11.11
CA LEU A 108 -3.08 -0.48 9.81
C LEU A 108 -4.53 -0.02 9.65
N PHE A 109 -5.50 -0.69 10.29
CA PHE A 109 -6.94 -0.36 10.17
C PHE A 109 -7.29 1.12 10.43
N PRO A 110 -6.80 1.78 11.49
CA PRO A 110 -7.12 3.18 11.76
C PRO A 110 -6.73 4.15 10.64
N ARG A 111 -5.66 3.85 9.88
CA ARG A 111 -5.19 4.68 8.75
C ARG A 111 -6.15 4.69 7.56
N PHE A 112 -7.07 3.74 7.50
CA PHE A 112 -8.06 3.58 6.43
C PHE A 112 -9.51 3.71 6.91
N ALA A 113 -9.73 4.18 8.15
CA ALA A 113 -11.05 4.32 8.74
C ALA A 113 -11.94 5.37 8.03
N ASP A 114 -11.34 6.31 7.31
CA ASP A 114 -12.03 7.32 6.49
C ASP A 114 -12.66 6.72 5.22
N ILE A 115 -12.30 5.50 4.83
CA ILE A 115 -12.72 4.90 3.56
C ILE A 115 -14.04 4.14 3.72
N GLN A 116 -15.10 4.68 3.14
CA GLN A 116 -16.41 4.02 3.11
C GLN A 116 -16.50 2.97 2.00
N LEU A 117 -16.46 1.69 2.39
CA LEU A 117 -16.65 0.55 1.50
C LEU A 117 -18.13 0.16 1.37
N LYS A 118 -18.84 0.79 0.43
CA LYS A 118 -20.24 0.43 0.12
C LYS A 118 -20.36 -0.94 -0.58
N LYS A 119 -19.35 -1.31 -1.37
CA LYS A 119 -19.30 -2.57 -2.14
C LYS A 119 -17.85 -2.96 -2.34
N MET A 120 -17.57 -4.27 -2.21
CA MET A 120 -16.29 -4.86 -2.63
C MET A 120 -16.25 -4.97 -4.14
N THR A 121 -15.25 -4.35 -4.77
CA THR A 121 -15.09 -4.31 -6.24
C THR A 121 -13.80 -4.97 -6.70
N ARG A 122 -12.79 -5.12 -5.83
CA ARG A 122 -11.54 -5.80 -6.19
C ARG A 122 -11.76 -7.30 -6.37
N LYS A 123 -11.14 -7.86 -7.41
CA LYS A 123 -11.24 -9.28 -7.79
C LYS A 123 -9.91 -10.00 -7.51
N ALA A 124 -9.95 -11.33 -7.46
CA ALA A 124 -8.77 -12.18 -7.26
C ALA A 124 -7.60 -11.87 -8.18
N ALA A 125 -7.87 -11.47 -9.43
CA ALA A 125 -6.86 -11.05 -10.39
C ALA A 125 -5.97 -9.88 -9.92
N LEU A 126 -6.37 -9.13 -8.89
CA LEU A 126 -5.54 -8.08 -8.30
C LEU A 126 -4.38 -8.64 -7.47
N TRP A 127 -4.59 -9.78 -6.79
CA TRP A 127 -3.62 -10.33 -5.85
C TRP A 127 -2.99 -11.65 -6.27
N GLN A 128 -3.62 -12.37 -7.18
CA GLN A 128 -3.18 -13.71 -7.58
C GLN A 128 -1.74 -13.71 -8.09
N GLY A 129 -0.88 -14.51 -7.46
CA GLY A 129 0.53 -14.69 -7.83
C GLY A 129 1.47 -13.59 -7.31
N ASN A 130 0.96 -12.58 -6.62
CA ASN A 130 1.80 -11.52 -6.05
C ASN A 130 2.73 -12.04 -4.95
N TYR A 131 2.35 -13.10 -4.23
CA TYR A 131 3.21 -13.74 -3.24
C TYR A 131 4.48 -14.30 -3.88
N ASN A 132 4.33 -15.14 -4.90
CA ASN A 132 5.46 -15.74 -5.61
C ASN A 132 6.33 -14.67 -6.28
N ARG A 133 5.68 -13.65 -6.85
CA ARG A 133 6.38 -12.50 -7.43
C ARG A 133 7.24 -11.80 -6.38
N LEU A 134 6.69 -11.52 -5.19
CA LEU A 134 7.41 -10.82 -4.13
C LEU A 134 8.62 -11.62 -3.65
N LEU A 135 8.48 -12.94 -3.50
CA LEU A 135 9.59 -13.81 -3.11
C LEU A 135 10.68 -13.93 -4.18
N ALA A 136 10.34 -13.80 -5.46
CA ALA A 136 11.30 -13.80 -6.56
C ALA A 136 12.04 -12.47 -6.71
N GLU A 137 11.48 -11.37 -6.20
CA GLU A 137 12.11 -10.05 -6.16
C GLU A 137 13.12 -9.95 -5.01
N GLU A 138 14.14 -9.10 -5.18
CA GLU A 138 15.07 -8.75 -4.10
C GLU A 138 14.30 -8.08 -2.94
N PRO A 139 14.74 -8.26 -1.68
CA PRO A 139 14.13 -7.59 -0.53
C PRO A 139 14.11 -6.07 -0.73
N GLY A 140 13.00 -5.43 -0.34
CA GLY A 140 12.95 -3.97 -0.29
C GLY A 140 14.05 -3.40 0.61
N GLU A 141 14.56 -2.21 0.27
CA GLU A 141 15.54 -1.53 1.12
C GLU A 141 14.95 -1.29 2.52
N LEU A 142 15.73 -1.67 3.53
CA LEU A 142 15.38 -1.51 4.92
C LEU A 142 15.41 -0.02 5.29
N PRO A 143 14.48 0.48 6.11
CA PRO A 143 14.27 1.91 6.30
C PRO A 143 15.31 2.62 7.18
N TRP A 144 16.52 2.05 7.37
CA TRP A 144 17.58 2.60 8.24
C TRP A 144 18.82 3.08 7.48
#